data_AF-A0A0K1S6F6-F1
#
_entry.id   AF-A0A0K1S6F6-F1
#
_cell.length_a   1.000
_cell.length_b   1.000
_cell.length_c   1.000
_cell.angle_alpha   90.00
_cell.angle_beta   90.00
_cell.angle_gamma   90.00
#
_symmetry.space_group_name_H-M   'P 1'
#
loop_
_entity.id
_entity.type
_entity.pdbx_description
1 polymer ?
#
loop_
_entity_poly.entity_id
_entity_poly.type
_entity_poly.pdbx_seq_one_letter_code
_entity_poly.pdbx_strand_id
1 'polypeptide(L)'
;MRFSLPLRVFGHISDLLYWQNLQDNYNFDLVDYRGFLPTESLQKELGDCFGLLMTPRWVEAFGNGAIEALACGVPVVAYRRGGPVEIIEDGKTGFLVEPDSIEGLVTGIKNLGSSLLVMVR
;
A
#
# COMPACT_ATOMS: atom_id res chain seq x y z
N MET A 1 11.20 -3.28 -15.54
CA MET A 1 11.74 -3.81 -14.26
C MET A 1 10.56 -4.36 -13.46
N ARG A 2 10.56 -5.62 -13.04
CA ARG A 2 9.48 -6.25 -12.25
C ARG A 2 9.95 -6.44 -10.82
N PHE A 3 9.13 -6.08 -9.83
CA PHE A 3 9.34 -6.55 -8.45
C PHE A 3 8.83 -7.98 -8.35
N SER A 4 9.57 -8.83 -7.63
CA SER A 4 9.18 -10.19 -7.27
C SER A 4 8.63 -10.27 -5.84
N LEU A 5 8.05 -9.16 -5.35
CA LEU A 5 7.43 -9.09 -4.03
C LEU A 5 5.95 -9.53 -4.14
N PRO A 6 5.46 -10.41 -3.26
CA PRO A 6 4.04 -10.73 -3.20
C PRO A 6 3.24 -9.52 -2.72
N LEU A 7 2.05 -9.33 -3.28
CA LEU A 7 1.09 -8.29 -2.92
C LEU A 7 -0.12 -8.93 -2.23
N ARG A 8 -0.23 -8.75 -0.91
CA ARG A 8 -1.45 -9.11 -0.18
C ARG A 8 -2.51 -8.04 -0.42
N VAL A 9 -3.72 -8.46 -0.76
CA VAL A 9 -4.86 -7.57 -1.03
C VAL A 9 -5.98 -7.89 -0.05
N PHE A 10 -6.44 -6.87 0.67
CA PHE A 10 -7.52 -6.95 1.64
C PHE A 10 -8.67 -6.05 1.20
N GLY A 11 -9.90 -6.45 1.47
CA GLY A 11 -11.09 -5.66 1.20
C GLY A 11 -12.25 -6.49 0.64
N HIS A 12 -13.42 -5.87 0.63
CA HIS A 12 -14.61 -6.46 0.04
C HIS A 12 -14.60 -6.24 -1.48
N ILE A 13 -14.90 -7.28 -2.26
CA ILE A 13 -15.15 -7.14 -3.70
C ILE A 13 -16.56 -6.57 -3.88
N SER A 14 -16.68 -5.26 -4.00
CA SER A 14 -17.97 -4.58 -4.23
C SER A 14 -18.41 -4.61 -5.70
N ASP A 15 -17.46 -4.73 -6.63
CA ASP A 15 -17.70 -4.80 -8.07
C ASP A 15 -17.06 -6.06 -8.65
N LEU A 16 -17.89 -7.07 -8.89
CA LEU A 16 -17.46 -8.36 -9.43
C LEU A 16 -16.98 -8.26 -10.88
N LEU A 17 -17.54 -7.34 -11.68
CA LEU A 17 -17.14 -7.18 -13.08
C LEU A 17 -15.76 -6.53 -13.16
N TYR A 18 -15.51 -5.52 -12.33
CA TYR A 18 -14.19 -4.92 -12.21
C TYR A 18 -13.15 -5.95 -11.73
N TRP A 19 -13.48 -6.75 -10.72
CA TRP A 19 -12.61 -7.81 -10.23
C TRP A 19 -12.28 -8.84 -11.30
N GLN A 20 -13.28 -9.35 -12.03
CA GLN A 20 -13.09 -10.28 -13.14
C GLN A 20 -12.20 -9.67 -14.22
N ASN A 21 -12.46 -8.41 -14.60
CA ASN A 21 -11.66 -7.71 -15.59
C ASN A 21 -10.19 -7.56 -15.14
N LEU A 22 -9.90 -7.39 -13.85
CA LEU A 22 -8.52 -7.41 -13.38
C LEU A 22 -7.86 -8.77 -13.59
N GLN A 23 -8.56 -9.85 -13.22
CA GLN A 23 -8.04 -11.22 -13.35
C GLN A 23 -7.80 -11.61 -14.82
N ASP A 24 -8.65 -11.15 -15.73
CA ASP A 24 -8.54 -11.45 -17.16
C ASP A 24 -7.38 -10.68 -17.85
N ASN A 25 -7.05 -9.47 -17.35
CA ASN A 25 -6.11 -8.56 -18.00
C ASN A 25 -4.73 -8.50 -17.35
N TYR A 26 -4.57 -9.01 -16.13
CA TYR A 26 -3.30 -8.93 -15.39
C TYR A 26 -2.89 -10.29 -14.82
N ASN A 27 -1.59 -10.48 -14.62
CA ASN A 27 -1.07 -11.67 -13.96
C ASN A 27 -1.24 -11.55 -12.43
N PHE A 28 -1.88 -12.53 -11.82
CA PHE A 28 -2.14 -12.63 -10.39
C PHE A 28 -1.19 -13.59 -9.65
N ASP A 29 -0.15 -14.14 -10.28
CA ASP A 29 0.80 -15.07 -9.65
C ASP A 29 1.42 -14.55 -8.34
N LEU A 30 1.55 -13.22 -8.20
CA LEU A 30 2.07 -12.57 -7.00
C LEU A 30 0.98 -11.89 -6.15
N VAL A 31 -0.29 -11.98 -6.55
CA VAL A 31 -1.42 -11.36 -5.84
C VAL A 31 -2.07 -12.39 -4.93
N ASP A 32 -2.08 -12.08 -3.64
CA ASP A 32 -2.67 -12.91 -2.60
C ASP A 32 -3.89 -12.18 -2.01
N TYR A 33 -5.08 -12.48 -2.53
CA TYR A 33 -6.33 -11.89 -2.04
C TYR A 33 -6.79 -12.59 -0.76
N ARG A 34 -6.87 -11.84 0.34
CA ARG A 34 -7.18 -12.33 1.68
C ARG A 34 -8.58 -12.01 2.16
N GLY A 35 -9.42 -11.44 1.30
CA GLY A 35 -10.80 -11.10 1.66
C GLY A 35 -10.92 -9.84 2.51
N PHE A 36 -12.12 -9.64 3.05
CA PHE A 36 -12.41 -8.60 4.04
C PHE A 36 -12.22 -9.20 5.44
N LEU A 37 -11.30 -8.63 6.21
CA LEU A 37 -10.94 -9.14 7.54
C LEU A 37 -11.50 -8.23 8.65
N PRO A 38 -11.85 -8.80 9.82
CA PRO A 38 -12.08 -8.01 11.03
C PRO A 38 -10.83 -7.22 11.42
N THR A 39 -11.01 -6.08 12.10
CA THR A 39 -9.94 -5.15 12.46
C THR A 39 -8.71 -5.81 13.10
N GLU A 40 -8.89 -6.66 14.10
CA GLU A 40 -7.78 -7.34 14.79
C GLU A 40 -6.97 -8.24 13.84
N SER A 41 -7.65 -8.98 12.96
CA SER A 41 -7.00 -9.84 11.98
C SER A 41 -6.30 -9.04 10.89
N LEU A 42 -6.91 -7.93 10.45
CA LEU A 42 -6.31 -7.01 9.48
C LEU A 42 -5.04 -6.37 10.04
N GLN A 43 -5.07 -5.90 11.30
CA GLN A 43 -3.91 -5.28 11.95
C GLN A 43 -2.73 -6.25 12.04
N LYS A 44 -2.99 -7.51 12.39
CA LYS A 44 -1.95 -8.55 12.42
C LYS A 44 -1.34 -8.79 11.04
N GLU A 45 -2.18 -8.94 10.02
CA GLU A 45 -1.73 -9.16 8.64
C GLU A 45 -0.98 -7.94 8.07
N LEU A 46 -1.44 -6.72 8.39
CA LEU A 46 -0.77 -5.49 8.02
C LEU A 46 0.60 -5.40 8.68
N GLY A 47 0.72 -5.66 9.98
CA GLY A 47 1.99 -5.61 10.71
C GLY A 47 3.08 -6.54 10.18
N ASP A 48 2.70 -7.62 9.49
CA ASP A 48 3.62 -8.54 8.81
C ASP A 48 4.05 -8.05 7.41
N CYS A 49 3.47 -6.96 6.90
CA CYS A 49 3.80 -6.39 5.61
C CYS A 49 5.00 -5.45 5.70
N PHE A 50 5.81 -5.46 4.64
CA PHE A 50 6.94 -4.56 4.47
C PHE A 50 6.53 -3.09 4.25
N GLY A 51 5.33 -2.87 3.71
CA GLY A 51 4.79 -1.53 3.45
C GLY A 51 3.38 -1.62 2.88
N LEU A 52 2.62 -0.53 3.00
CA LEU A 52 1.32 -0.37 2.36
C LEU A 52 1.45 0.46 1.08
N LEU A 53 0.76 0.06 0.02
CA LEU A 53 0.59 0.85 -1.20
C LEU A 53 -0.82 1.46 -1.25
N MET A 54 -0.90 2.78 -1.40
CA MET A 54 -2.17 3.50 -1.58
C MET A 54 -2.22 4.20 -2.93
N THR A 55 -3.03 3.67 -3.85
CA THR A 55 -3.11 4.13 -5.24
C THR A 55 -4.53 4.54 -5.68
N PRO A 56 -5.28 5.34 -4.89
CA PRO A 56 -6.63 5.74 -5.27
C PRO A 56 -6.61 6.61 -6.52
N ARG A 57 -7.55 6.37 -7.44
CA ARG A 57 -7.76 7.24 -8.62
C ARG A 57 -8.53 8.52 -8.29
N TRP A 58 -9.23 8.57 -7.15
CA TRP A 58 -9.94 9.73 -6.64
C TRP A 58 -9.10 10.51 -5.62
N VAL A 59 -9.63 11.66 -5.16
CA VAL A 59 -9.08 12.37 -4.00
C VAL A 59 -9.56 11.66 -2.74
N GLU A 60 -8.67 10.89 -2.11
CA GLU A 60 -8.96 10.22 -0.84
C GLU A 60 -9.18 11.27 0.25
N ALA A 61 -10.31 11.19 0.97
CA ALA A 61 -10.72 12.24 1.88
C ALA A 61 -9.84 12.28 3.13
N PHE A 62 -9.56 11.11 3.71
CA PHE A 62 -8.74 10.98 4.91
C PHE A 62 -7.66 9.92 4.73
N GLY A 63 -8.04 8.67 4.46
CA GLY A 63 -7.09 7.57 4.29
C GLY A 63 -6.91 6.74 5.56
N ASN A 64 -8.00 6.11 6.02
CA ASN A 64 -7.97 5.18 7.16
C ASN A 64 -6.90 4.09 7.00
N GLY A 65 -6.74 3.53 5.80
CA GLY A 65 -5.70 2.53 5.53
C GLY A 65 -4.28 3.04 5.85
N ALA A 66 -4.01 4.34 5.64
CA ALA A 66 -2.71 4.93 5.98
C ALA A 66 -2.47 4.90 7.50
N ILE A 67 -3.43 5.41 8.29
CA ILE A 67 -3.27 5.45 9.74
C ILE A 67 -3.29 4.05 10.37
N GLU A 68 -4.04 3.10 9.79
CA GLU A 68 -4.05 1.70 10.24
C GLU A 68 -2.69 1.04 10.01
N ALA A 69 -2.09 1.24 8.84
CA ALA A 69 -0.75 0.75 8.54
C ALA A 69 0.30 1.40 9.47
N LEU A 70 0.27 2.73 9.62
CA LEU A 70 1.20 3.44 10.50
C LEU A 70 1.06 3.01 11.97
N ALA A 71 -0.16 2.77 12.44
CA ALA A 71 -0.41 2.24 13.79
C ALA A 71 0.18 0.83 13.99
N CYS A 72 0.31 0.05 12.92
CA CYS A 72 0.96 -1.27 12.91
C CYS A 72 2.48 -1.18 12.68
N GLY A 73 3.07 0.02 12.59
CA GLY A 73 4.49 0.21 12.29
C GLY A 73 4.87 0.00 10.82
N VAL A 74 3.88 -0.01 9.92
CA VAL A 74 4.05 -0.30 8.49
C VAL A 74 4.12 1.01 7.73
N PRO A 75 5.23 1.30 7.03
CA PRO A 75 5.37 2.53 6.27
C PRO A 75 4.47 2.53 5.02
N VAL A 76 4.07 3.72 4.56
CA VAL A 76 3.09 3.87 3.47
C VAL A 76 3.71 4.54 2.25
N VAL A 77 3.53 3.96 1.06
CA VAL A 77 3.80 4.62 -0.21
C VAL A 77 2.47 5.02 -0.82
N ALA A 78 2.25 6.32 -1.01
CA ALA A 78 0.98 6.85 -1.49
C ALA A 78 1.18 7.94 -2.53
N TYR A 79 0.16 8.17 -3.35
CA TYR A 79 0.09 9.39 -4.15
C TYR A 79 -0.02 10.64 -3.27
N ARG A 80 0.65 11.72 -3.67
CA ARG A 80 0.56 13.05 -3.06
C ARG A 80 -0.77 13.73 -3.42
N ARG A 81 -1.88 13.10 -3.02
CA ARG A 81 -3.26 13.52 -3.31
C ARG A 81 -4.16 13.22 -2.13
N GLY A 82 -4.91 14.22 -1.66
CA GLY A 82 -5.90 14.05 -0.59
C GLY A 82 -5.29 13.80 0.78
N GLY A 83 -6.04 13.13 1.65
CA GLY A 83 -5.68 12.91 3.06
C GLY A 83 -4.31 12.27 3.34
N PRO A 84 -3.76 11.34 2.52
CA PRO A 84 -2.40 10.83 2.71
C PRO A 84 -1.32 11.92 2.82
N VAL A 85 -1.52 13.07 2.16
CA VAL A 85 -0.59 14.22 2.22
C VAL A 85 -0.47 14.81 3.63
N GLU A 86 -1.55 14.72 4.42
CA GLU A 86 -1.61 15.25 5.78
C GLU A 86 -1.13 14.23 6.83
N ILE A 87 -1.14 12.94 6.48
CA ILE A 87 -0.85 11.82 7.40
C ILE A 87 0.60 11.34 7.27
N ILE A 88 1.14 11.29 6.05
CA ILE A 88 2.45 10.69 5.77
C ILE A 88 3.54 11.76 5.89
N GLU A 89 4.51 11.53 6.77
CA GLU A 89 5.75 12.29 6.82
C GLU A 89 6.73 11.72 5.78
N ASP A 90 6.83 12.39 4.65
CA ASP A 90 7.65 11.98 3.50
C ASP A 90 9.12 11.73 3.89
N GLY A 91 9.62 10.54 3.58
CA GLY A 91 10.96 10.06 3.96
C GLY A 91 11.11 9.57 5.40
N LYS A 92 10.06 9.64 6.23
CA LYS A 92 10.09 9.15 7.63
C LYS A 92 9.11 8.01 7.88
N THR A 93 7.82 8.25 7.66
CA THR A 93 6.75 7.25 7.87
C THR A 93 6.26 6.66 6.57
N GLY A 94 6.81 7.11 5.43
CA GLY A 94 6.40 6.68 4.11
C GLY A 94 7.00 7.54 3.00
N PHE A 95 6.48 7.37 1.79
CA PHE A 95 6.87 8.17 0.62
C PHE A 95 5.64 8.68 -0.13
N LEU A 96 5.59 9.98 -0.37
CA LEU A 96 4.55 10.65 -1.15
C LEU A 96 5.03 10.89 -2.58
N VAL A 97 4.42 10.20 -3.54
CA VAL A 97 4.85 10.21 -4.94
C VAL A 97 3.86 10.98 -5.82
N GLU A 98 4.31 11.42 -7.00
CA GLU A 98 3.42 12.12 -7.93
C GLU A 98 2.18 11.28 -8.26
N PRO A 99 0.96 11.87 -8.24
CA PRO A 99 -0.26 11.15 -8.54
C PRO A 99 -0.19 10.45 -9.91
N ASP A 100 -0.68 9.21 -9.95
CA ASP A 100 -0.69 8.34 -11.14
C ASP A 100 0.71 7.96 -11.70
N SER A 101 1.80 8.30 -11.00
CA SER A 101 3.16 7.95 -11.41
C SER A 101 3.55 6.55 -10.96
N ILE A 102 3.58 5.60 -11.91
CA ILE A 102 4.07 4.23 -11.68
C ILE A 102 5.56 4.26 -11.28
N GLU A 103 6.36 5.08 -11.95
CA GLU A 103 7.79 5.23 -11.64
C GLU A 103 8.01 5.78 -10.22
N GLY A 104 7.15 6.71 -9.81
CA GLY A 104 7.10 7.21 -8.43
C GLY A 104 6.85 6.09 -7.43
N LEU A 105 5.80 5.29 -7.64
CA LEU A 105 5.47 4.15 -6.77
C LEU A 105 6.64 3.15 -6.69
N VAL A 106 7.22 2.78 -7.83
CA VAL A 106 8.39 1.89 -7.91
C VAL A 106 9.56 2.44 -7.09
N THR A 107 9.81 3.75 -7.17
CA THR A 107 10.88 4.40 -6.42
C THR A 107 10.58 4.44 -4.92
N GLY A 108 9.35 4.77 -4.54
CA GLY A 108 8.89 4.75 -3.15
C GLY A 108 9.07 3.37 -2.50
N ILE A 109 8.67 2.30 -3.20
CA ILE A 109 8.85 0.92 -2.72
C ILE A 109 10.33 0.59 -2.50
N LYS A 110 11.23 1.01 -3.39
CA LYS A 110 12.68 0.79 -3.21
C LYS A 110 13.21 1.50 -1.97
N ASN A 111 12.75 2.73 -1.74
CA ASN A 111 13.23 3.54 -0.63
C ASN A 111 12.80 3.01 0.74
N LEU A 112 11.68 2.27 0.81
CA LEU A 112 11.32 1.51 2.02
C LEU A 112 12.43 0.51 2.40
N GLY A 113 13.07 -0.11 1.41
CA GLY A 113 14.10 -1.15 1.62
C GLY A 113 15.48 -0.58 1.92
N SER A 114 15.80 0.58 1.33
CA SER A 114 17.04 1.32 1.59
C SER A 114 17.10 1.93 2.99
N SER A 115 15.93 2.13 3.62
CA SER A 115 15.82 2.71 4.97
C SER A 115 15.98 1.66 6.09
N LEU A 116 16.14 0.37 5.76
CA LEU A 116 16.25 -0.73 6.73
C LEU A 116 17.68 -0.98 7.25
N LEU A 117 18.67 -0.13 6.93
CA LEU A 117 20.09 -0.34 7.25
C LEU A 117 20.70 0.69 8.22
N VAL A 118 19.90 1.46 8.96
CA VAL A 118 20.39 2.33 10.05
C VAL A 118 19.55 2.15 11.33
N MET A 119 20.12 1.38 12.29
CA MET A 119 20.21 1.59 13.76
C MET A 119 18.93 1.95 14.56
N VAL A 120 18.63 1.41 15.76
CA VAL A 120 19.51 1.12 16.92
C VAL A 120 18.92 0.01 17.80
N ARG A 121 19.72 -1.01 18.15
CA ARG A 121 19.89 -1.42 19.55
C ARG A 121 21.26 -0.91 20.00
#